data_AF-Q9HJ29-F1
#
_entry.id   AF-Q9HJ29-F1
#
_cell.length_a   1.000
_cell.length_b   1.000
_cell.length_c   1.000
_cell.angle_alpha   90.00
_cell.angle_beta   90.00
_cell.angle_gamma   90.00
#
_symmetry.space_group_name_H-M   'P 1'
#
loop_
_entity.id
_entity.type
_entity.pdbx_description
1 polymer ?
#
loop_
_entity_poly.entity_id
_entity_poly.type
_entity_poly.pdbx_seq_one_letter_code
_entity_poly.pdbx_strand_id
1 'polypeptide(L)' 'MIDPVCGMKVDKNAKFKSTYNGKEYYFCSEHCKVEFDRNPIKYTR' A
#
# COMPACT_ATOMS: atom_id res chain seq x y z
N MET A 1 -2.10 -5.00 -9.27
CA MET A 1 -2.44 -4.71 -7.86
C MET A 1 -2.73 -3.22 -7.77
N ILE A 2 -3.56 -2.79 -6.84
CA ILE A 2 -3.99 -1.40 -6.75
C ILE A 2 -3.49 -0.85 -5.42
N ASP A 3 -2.87 0.32 -5.47
CA ASP A 3 -2.48 1.07 -4.28
C ASP A 3 -3.76 1.45 -3.53
N PRO A 4 -3.97 1.00 -2.28
CA PRO A 4 -5.22 1.22 -1.57
C PRO A 4 -5.36 2.68 -1.09
N VAL A 5 -4.30 3.49 -1.14
CA VAL A 5 -4.30 4.90 -0.77
C VAL A 5 -4.76 5.77 -1.93
N CYS A 6 -4.14 5.61 -3.11
CA CYS A 6 -4.41 6.47 -4.27
C CYS A 6 -5.21 5.81 -5.40
N GLY A 7 -5.41 4.49 -5.35
CA GLY A 7 -6.10 3.74 -6.40
C GLY A 7 -5.27 3.51 -7.67
N MET A 8 -3.99 3.89 -7.70
CA MET A 8 -3.14 3.66 -8.86
C MET A 8 -2.81 2.18 -9.04
N LYS A 9 -2.65 1.77 -10.30
CA LYS A 9 -2.07 0.46 -10.61
C LYS A 9 -0.61 0.43 -10.21
N VAL A 10 -0.26 -0.59 -9.44
CA VAL A 10 1.09 -0.89 -9.01
C VAL A 10 1.47 -2.30 -9.44
N ASP A 11 2.75 -2.47 -9.72
CA ASP A 11 3.38 -3.73 -10.08
C ASP A 11 3.86 -4.51 -8.86
N LYS A 12 3.89 -5.84 -8.96
CA LYS A 12 4.37 -6.73 -7.89
C LYS A 12 5.85 -6.48 -7.50
N ASN A 13 6.60 -5.81 -8.37
CA ASN A 13 7.97 -5.35 -8.13
C ASN A 13 8.03 -3.93 -7.56
N ALA A 14 6.92 -3.36 -7.07
CA ALA A 14 6.92 -2.04 -6.47
C ALA A 14 7.96 -1.99 -5.33
N LYS A 15 8.85 -0.98 -5.39
CA LYS A 15 9.83 -0.72 -4.33
C LYS A 15 9.17 -0.47 -2.99
N PHE A 16 7.98 0.12 -3.01
CA PHE A 16 7.23 0.46 -1.81
C PHE A 16 6.16 -0.60 -1.59
N LYS A 17 6.36 -1.43 -0.56
CA LYS A 17 5.40 -2.43 -0.11
C LYS A 17 5.36 -2.50 1.41
N SER A 18 4.24 -2.93 1.96
CA SER A 18 4.04 -3.13 3.40
C SER A 18 3.17 -4.36 3.62
N THR A 19 3.53 -5.17 4.61
CA THR A 19 2.79 -6.39 4.93
C THR A 19 1.89 -6.11 6.11
N TYR A 20 0.57 -6.18 5.91
CA TYR A 20 -0.41 -5.93 6.95
C TYR A 20 -1.41 -7.08 7.03
N ASN A 21 -1.60 -7.63 8.23
CA ASN A 21 -2.53 -8.73 8.51
C ASN A 21 -2.34 -9.95 7.57
N GLY A 22 -1.08 -10.30 7.28
CA GLY A 22 -0.73 -11.41 6.39
C GLY A 22 -0.92 -11.13 4.89
N LYS A 23 -1.33 -9.92 4.49
CA LYS A 23 -1.43 -9.49 3.10
C LYS A 23 -0.30 -8.51 2.75
N GLU A 24 0.35 -8.73 1.61
CA GLU A 24 1.26 -7.74 1.02
C GLU A 24 0.46 -6.66 0.29
N TYR A 25 0.65 -5.41 0.72
CA TYR A 25 0.17 -4.21 0.06
C TYR A 25 1.33 -3.49 -0.60
N TYR A 26 1.04 -2.79 -1.68
CA TYR A 26 2.04 -2.19 -2.53
C TYR A 26 1.60 -0.80 -2.90
N PHE A 27 2.58 0.08 -3.05
CA PHE A 27 2.36 1.50 -3.14
C PHE A 27 3.09 2.10 -4.33
N CYS A 28 2.47 3.08 -4.97
CA CYS A 28 3.05 3.75 -6.14
C CYS A 28 4.20 4.67 -5.73
N SER A 29 4.24 5.09 -4.46
CA SER A 29 5.20 6.07 -3.95
C SER A 29 5.41 5.88 -2.45
N GLU A 30 6.52 6.40 -1.93
CA GLU A 30 6.82 6.41 -0.50
C GLU A 30 5.70 7.08 0.30
N HIS A 31 5.14 8.19 -0.21
CA HIS A 31 4.05 8.89 0.46
C HIS A 31 2.83 7.99 0.72
N CYS A 32 2.40 7.20 -0.27
CA CYS A 32 1.29 6.26 -0.10
C CYS A 32 1.65 5.14 0.88
N LYS A 33 2.89 4.64 0.86
CA LYS A 33 3.37 3.69 1.86
C LYS A 33 3.30 4.28 3.27
N VAL A 34 3.80 5.49 3.48
CA VAL A 34 3.81 6.16 4.80
C VAL A 34 2.39 6.44 5.28
N GLU A 35 1.51 6.90 4.40
CA GLU A 35 0.11 7.14 4.74
C GLU A 35 -0.62 5.84 5.12
N PHE A 36 -0.36 4.77 4.38
CA PHE A 36 -0.84 3.43 4.73
C PHE A 36 -0.27 2.94 6.06
N ASP A 37 1.03 3.09 6.30
CA ASP A 37 1.68 2.66 7.55
C ASP A 37 1.14 3.43 8.77
N ARG A 38 0.80 4.71 8.59
CA ARG A 38 0.17 5.54 9.63
C ARG A 38 -1.24 5.08 9.97
N ASN A 39 -2.02 4.61 9.00
CA ASN A 39 -3.41 4.19 9.21
C ASN A 39 -3.82 3.00 8.32
N PRO A 40 -3.23 1.80 8.52
CA PRO A 40 -3.46 0.68 7.63
C PRO A 40 -4.91 0.19 7.72
N ILE A 41 -5.53 0.28 8.90
CA ILE A 41 -6.93 -0.09 9.14
C ILE A 41 -7.90 0.67 8.22
N LYS A 42 -7.60 1.95 7.93
CA LYS A 42 -8.45 2.79 7.06
C LYS A 42 -8.48 2.27 5.62
N TYR A 43 -7.38 1.68 5.17
CA TYR A 43 -7.18 1.22 3.80
C TYR A 43 -7.32 -0.30 3.64
N THR A 44 -7.52 -1.04 4.74
CA THR A 44 -7.60 -2.52 4.76
C THR A 44 -8.92 -3.06 5.29
N ARG A 45 -9.94 -2.20 5.35
CA ARG A 45 -11.28 -2.53 5.84
C ARG A 45 -12.03 -3.49 4.91
#